data_AF-A0A969EAI2-F1
#
_entry.id   AF-A0A969EAI2-F1
#
_cell.length_a   1.000
_cell.length_b   1.000
_cell.length_c   1.000
_cell.angle_alpha   90.00
_cell.angle_beta   90.00
_cell.angle_gamma   90.00
#
_symmetry.space_group_name_H-M   'P 1'
#
loop_
_entity.id
_entity.type
_entity.pdbx_description
1 polymer ?
#
loop_
_entity_poly.entity_id
_entity_poly.type
_entity_poly.pdbx_seq_one_letter_code
_entity_poly.pdbx_strand_id
1 'polypeptide(L)'
;YPVRVVLRSHRNPNHPNSPGTSAFQEPVHWDFAPQEGSQTGLQVTRPEGGLHLSEGDVLMAFALDGSQRYWGPYVVGDTDQPIQQKAVSQWHLVLRP
;
A
#
# COMPACT_ATOMS: atom_id res chain seq x y z
N TYR A 1 -8.13 11.79 11.27
CA TYR A 1 -6.72 12.21 11.26
C TYR A 1 -6.17 12.05 9.85
N PRO A 2 -5.22 12.89 9.41
CA PRO A 2 -4.48 12.65 8.18
C PRO A 2 -3.67 11.35 8.32
N VAL A 3 -3.55 10.61 7.23
CA VAL A 3 -2.90 9.29 7.22
C VAL A 3 -1.84 9.25 6.14
N ARG A 4 -0.66 8.71 6.45
CA ARG A 4 0.36 8.34 5.47
C ARG A 4 0.39 6.83 5.30
N VAL A 5 0.21 6.34 4.07
CA VAL A 5 0.47 4.94 3.70
C VAL A 5 1.87 4.86 3.10
N VAL A 6 2.66 3.90 3.54
CA VAL A 6 4.00 3.62 3.04
C VAL A 6 4.03 2.21 2.47
N LEU A 7 4.55 2.09 1.25
CA LEU A 7 4.84 0.82 0.60
C LEU A 7 6.36 0.59 0.64
N ARG A 8 6.72 -0.59 1.13
CA ARG A 8 8.09 -1.11 1.05
C ARG A 8 8.08 -2.33 0.15
N SER A 9 8.89 -2.28 -0.90
CA SER A 9 9.06 -3.45 -1.76
C SER A 9 9.79 -4.54 -1.01
N HIS A 10 9.25 -5.75 -1.06
CA HIS A 10 9.95 -6.91 -0.58
C HIS A 10 10.89 -7.40 -1.68
N ARG A 11 12.19 -7.13 -1.51
CA ARG A 11 13.21 -7.84 -2.28
C ARG A 11 13.32 -9.26 -1.73
N ASN A 12 12.39 -10.13 -2.11
CA ASN A 12 12.48 -11.55 -1.78
C ASN A 12 13.54 -12.21 -2.67
N PRO A 13 14.66 -12.70 -2.14
CA PRO A 13 15.58 -13.51 -2.94
C PRO A 13 14.95 -14.85 -3.39
N ASN A 14 13.91 -15.33 -2.69
CA ASN A 14 13.21 -16.58 -2.99
C ASN A 14 11.97 -16.42 -3.88
N HIS A 15 11.53 -15.18 -4.13
CA HIS A 15 10.44 -14.86 -5.06
C HIS A 15 10.88 -13.67 -5.92
N PRO A 16 11.77 -13.89 -6.90
CA PRO A 16 12.27 -12.81 -7.73
C PRO A 16 11.09 -12.16 -8.44
N ASN A 17 10.99 -10.83 -8.32
CA ASN A 17 10.00 -10.03 -9.03
C ASN A 17 9.91 -10.47 -10.50
N SER A 18 8.68 -10.63 -10.99
CA SER A 18 8.43 -10.98 -12.39
C SER A 18 9.25 -10.08 -13.33
N PRO A 19 9.93 -10.64 -14.34
CA PRO A 19 10.76 -9.86 -15.25
C PRO A 19 9.90 -8.76 -15.90
N GLY A 20 10.23 -7.50 -15.59
CA GLY A 20 9.44 -6.31 -15.99
C GLY A 20 8.86 -5.50 -14.82
N THR A 21 8.87 -6.02 -13.59
CA THR A 21 8.51 -5.26 -12.38
C THR A 21 9.78 -4.79 -11.67
N SER A 22 10.17 -3.54 -11.91
CA SER A 22 11.24 -2.91 -11.13
C SER A 22 10.78 -2.83 -9.67
N ALA A 23 11.48 -3.55 -8.78
CA ALA A 23 11.33 -3.39 -7.34
C ALA A 23 11.43 -1.90 -7.00
N PHE A 24 10.53 -1.37 -6.17
CA PHE A 24 10.59 0.02 -5.76
C PHE A 24 11.94 0.28 -5.07
N GLN A 25 12.79 1.11 -5.70
CA GLN A 25 14.13 1.41 -5.16
C GLN A 25 14.05 2.29 -3.92
N GLU A 26 13.05 3.16 -3.85
CA GLU A 26 12.74 4.01 -2.70
C GLU A 26 11.34 3.68 -2.14
N PRO A 27 11.11 3.86 -0.83
CA PRO A 27 9.78 3.69 -0.25
C PRO A 27 8.78 4.67 -0.89
N VAL A 28 7.70 4.13 -1.42
CA VAL A 28 6.60 4.96 -1.95
C VAL A 28 5.68 5.33 -0.80
N HIS A 29 5.21 6.56 -0.77
CA HIS A 29 4.24 7.00 0.23
C HIS A 29 3.11 7.79 -0.38
N TRP A 30 1.95 7.71 0.28
CA TRP A 30 0.74 8.45 -0.05
C TRP A 30 0.22 9.15 1.19
N ASP A 31 -0.12 10.42 1.03
CA ASP A 31 -0.74 11.22 2.08
C ASP A 31 -2.22 11.40 1.79
N PHE A 32 -3.03 11.03 2.77
CA PHE A 32 -4.48 11.12 2.72
C PHE A 32 -4.96 12.15 3.75
N ALA A 33 -5.91 12.98 3.33
CA ALA A 33 -6.55 13.95 4.18
C ALA A 33 -7.37 13.26 5.29
N PRO A 34 -7.71 13.96 6.38
CA PRO A 34 -8.64 13.42 7.37
C PRO A 34 -9.93 12.92 6.72
N GLN A 35 -10.36 11.72 7.10
CA GLN A 35 -11.60 11.07 6.62
C GLN A 35 -11.59 10.64 5.14
N GLU A 36 -10.50 10.87 4.40
CA GLU A 36 -10.36 10.36 3.04
C GLU A 36 -10.38 8.82 3.05
N GLY A 37 -11.13 8.22 2.14
CA GLY A 37 -11.33 6.76 2.11
C GLY A 37 -12.09 6.16 3.29
N SER A 38 -12.69 6.97 4.17
CA SER A 38 -13.47 6.48 5.32
C SER A 38 -14.68 5.61 4.94
N GLN A 39 -15.26 5.84 3.76
CA GLN A 39 -16.42 5.09 3.27
C GLN A 39 -16.02 3.93 2.33
N THR A 40 -14.94 4.10 1.56
CA THR A 40 -14.59 3.21 0.43
C THR A 40 -13.22 2.55 0.54
N GLY A 41 -12.47 2.83 1.61
CA GLY A 41 -11.05 2.53 1.72
C GLY A 41 -10.16 3.57 1.03
N LEU A 42 -8.88 3.57 1.42
CA LEU A 42 -7.82 4.36 0.82
C LEU A 42 -7.44 3.75 -0.53
N GLN A 43 -7.36 4.60 -1.56
CA GLN A 43 -6.95 4.19 -2.89
C GLN A 43 -5.47 4.47 -3.07
N VAL A 44 -4.69 3.42 -3.29
CA VAL A 44 -3.25 3.48 -3.41
C VAL A 44 -2.89 3.33 -4.88
N THR A 45 -2.39 4.41 -5.51
CA THR A 45 -2.10 4.47 -6.95
C THR A 45 -0.82 5.26 -7.22
N ARG A 46 -0.07 4.95 -8.28
CA ARG A 46 1.10 5.76 -8.67
C ARG A 46 0.72 6.89 -9.63
N PRO A 47 1.40 8.05 -9.59
CA PRO A 47 1.27 9.08 -10.62
C PRO A 47 1.81 8.61 -11.98
N GLU A 48 2.93 7.88 -11.94
CA GLU A 48 3.67 7.40 -13.11
C GLU A 48 3.38 5.89 -13.31
N GLY A 49 2.35 5.56 -14.10
CA GLY A 49 2.01 4.18 -14.46
C GLY A 49 1.22 3.38 -13.39
N GLY A 50 0.73 2.20 -13.77
CA GLY A 50 -0.07 1.34 -12.89
C GLY A 50 0.71 0.87 -11.65
N LEU A 51 0.05 0.80 -10.49
CA LEU A 51 0.66 0.25 -9.28
C LEU A 51 0.57 -1.29 -9.31
N HIS A 52 1.72 -1.92 -9.52
CA HIS A 52 1.85 -3.38 -9.44
C HIS A 52 2.56 -3.72 -8.14
N LEU A 53 1.84 -4.37 -7.23
CA LEU A 53 2.42 -4.94 -6.02
C LEU A 53 2.70 -6.42 -6.24
N SER A 54 3.83 -6.89 -5.73
CA SER A 54 4.23 -8.29 -5.76
C SER A 54 3.92 -8.97 -4.43
N GLU A 55 3.77 -10.29 -4.44
CA GLU A 55 3.67 -11.06 -3.19
C GLU A 55 4.85 -10.78 -2.26
N GLY A 56 4.55 -10.54 -0.99
CA GLY A 56 5.49 -10.13 0.04
C GLY A 56 5.67 -8.61 0.18
N ASP A 57 5.25 -7.78 -0.78
CA ASP A 57 5.29 -6.32 -0.61
C ASP A 57 4.50 -5.89 0.62
N VAL A 58 5.04 -4.92 1.37
CA VAL A 58 4.50 -4.54 2.67
C VAL A 58 3.95 -3.13 2.63
N LEU A 59 2.68 -2.97 3.00
CA LEU A 59 2.05 -1.68 3.26
C LEU A 59 1.85 -1.45 4.75
N MET A 60 2.09 -0.22 5.17
CA MET A 60 1.83 0.26 6.52
C MET A 60 1.17 1.63 6.45
N ALA A 61 0.23 1.92 7.35
CA ALA A 61 -0.40 3.22 7.43
C ALA A 61 -0.14 3.85 8.81
N PHE A 62 0.07 5.15 8.87
CA PHE A 62 0.38 5.90 10.09
C PHE A 62 -0.50 7.15 10.17
N ALA A 63 -1.00 7.46 11.36
CA ALA A 63 -1.65 8.75 11.59
C ALA A 63 -0.58 9.85 11.73
N LEU A 64 -0.77 10.95 11.00
CA LEU A 64 0.15 12.11 11.02
C LEU A 64 -0.22 13.15 12.08
N ASP A 65 -1.18 12.83 12.96
CA ASP A 65 -1.66 13.72 14.03
C ASP A 65 -0.86 13.61 15.34
N GLY A 66 0.24 12.86 15.34
CA GLY A 66 1.07 12.62 16.53
C GLY A 66 0.50 11.58 17.51
N SER A 67 -0.64 10.96 17.22
CA SER A 67 -1.27 9.96 18.09
C SER A 67 -0.55 8.61 18.13
N GLN A 68 0.50 8.43 17.35
CA GLN A 68 1.26 7.17 17.19
C GLN A 68 0.41 5.98 16.73
N ARG A 69 -0.79 6.22 16.18
CA ARG A 69 -1.62 5.15 15.60
C ARG A 69 -1.01 4.67 14.29
N TYR A 70 -1.01 3.36 14.11
CA TYR A 70 -0.59 2.71 12.88
C TYR A 70 -1.47 1.50 12.56
N TRP A 71 -1.47 1.11 11.29
CA TRP A 71 -2.20 -0.05 10.78
C TRP A 71 -1.31 -0.91 9.90
N GLY A 72 -1.50 -2.22 9.99
CA GLY A 72 -0.69 -3.23 9.30
C GLY A 72 0.28 -3.97 10.24
N PRO A 73 1.32 -4.62 9.71
CA PRO A 73 1.70 -4.65 8.29
C PRO A 73 0.68 -5.42 7.44
N TYR A 74 0.38 -4.88 6.26
CA TYR A 74 -0.38 -5.57 5.23
C TYR A 74 0.60 -6.15 4.23
N VAL A 75 0.69 -7.46 4.16
CA VAL A 75 1.64 -8.19 3.32
C VAL A 75 0.86 -8.76 2.14
N VAL A 76 1.18 -8.29 0.93
CA VAL A 76 0.50 -8.73 -0.29
C VAL A 76 0.68 -10.24 -0.46
N GLY A 77 -0.42 -10.98 -0.63
CA GLY A 77 -0.42 -12.44 -0.74
C GLY A 77 -0.62 -13.16 0.59
N ASP A 78 -0.18 -12.58 1.71
CA ASP A 78 -0.30 -13.20 3.04
C ASP A 78 -1.48 -12.63 3.84
N THR A 79 -1.84 -11.36 3.62
CA THR A 79 -3.00 -10.73 4.27
C THR A 79 -4.14 -10.47 3.29
N ASP A 80 -5.39 -10.48 3.76
CA ASP A 80 -6.60 -10.22 2.97
C ASP A 80 -6.66 -8.82 2.32
N GLN A 81 -5.76 -7.93 2.73
CA GLN A 81 -5.58 -6.59 2.20
C GLN A 81 -4.11 -6.32 1.89
N PRO A 82 -3.77 -5.38 0.99
CA PRO A 82 -4.69 -4.60 0.15
C PRO A 82 -5.32 -5.45 -0.97
N ILE A 83 -6.48 -5.01 -1.48
CA ILE A 83 -7.20 -5.71 -2.55
C ILE A 83 -6.91 -5.03 -3.88
N GLN A 84 -6.46 -5.78 -4.88
CA GLN A 84 -6.25 -5.27 -6.23
C GLN A 84 -7.57 -5.15 -6.99
N GLN A 85 -7.88 -3.96 -7.51
CA GLN A 85 -8.94 -3.80 -8.49
C GLN A 85 -8.41 -4.12 -9.88
N LYS A 86 -8.77 -5.32 -10.38
CA LYS A 86 -8.32 -5.90 -11.66
C LYS A 86 -8.55 -5.00 -12.88
N ALA A 87 -9.48 -4.04 -12.82
CA ALA A 87 -9.83 -3.18 -13.94
C ALA A 87 -8.90 -1.97 -14.13
N VAL A 88 -8.22 -1.49 -13.08
CA VAL A 88 -7.59 -0.16 -13.08
C VAL A 88 -6.17 -0.13 -12.49
N SER A 89 -5.57 -1.28 -12.17
CA SER A 89 -4.25 -1.35 -11.49
C SER A 89 -4.18 -0.45 -10.25
N GLN A 90 -5.31 -0.39 -9.53
CA GLN A 90 -5.45 0.33 -8.27
C GLN A 90 -5.56 -0.67 -7.13
N TRP A 91 -5.07 -0.28 -5.96
CA TRP A 91 -5.15 -1.09 -4.76
C TRP A 91 -5.99 -0.37 -3.71
N HIS A 92 -6.92 -1.09 -3.11
CA HIS A 92 -7.77 -0.58 -2.03
C HIS A 92 -7.30 -1.10 -0.69
N LEU A 93 -7.13 -0.18 0.25
CA LEU A 93 -6.73 -0.44 1.62
C LEU A 93 -7.75 0.17 2.60
N VAL A 94 -8.50 -0.67 3.27
CA VAL A 94 -9.44 -0.31 4.34
C VAL A 94 -8.73 -0.41 5.69
N LEU A 95 -8.56 0.75 6.33
CA LEU A 95 -8.04 0.82 7.69
C LEU A 95 -9.17 0.52 8.69
N ARG A 96 -8.96 -0.46 9.54
CA ARG A 96 -9.89 -0.80 10.62
C ARG A 96 -9.34 -0.32 11.96
N PRO A 97 -10.18 0.23 12.87
CA PRO A 97 -9.76 0.63 14.20
C PRO A 97 -9.09 -0.48 14.99
#